data_AF-A0AA46HV11-F1
#
_entry.id   AF-A0AA46HV11-F1
#
_cell.length_a   1.000
_cell.length_b   1.000
_cell.length_c   1.000
_cell.angle_alpha   90.00
_cell.angle_beta   90.00
_cell.angle_gamma   90.00
#
_symmetry.space_group_name_H-M   'P 1'
#
loop_
_entity.id
_entity.type
_entity.pdbx_description
1 polymer ?
#
loop_
_entity_poly.entity_id
_entity_poly.type
_entity_poly.pdbx_seq_one_letter_code
_entity_poly.pdbx_strand_id
1 'polypeptide(L)'
;MPALGQAVKPTTLDQRFLLCPYCQQHRAQVWGDGRGGRTCHCPECGPVSVAADDMAALALDEDWLRRKLRLALSIESRDGIDALGDGVWRLGDSRCSPVLLARDLIRLWREPALLDRVRVAGGAIRVITPKPRETRGAPFGPGVEWLALEDRFAFYGGGISFIAPTGEPPAPQASDPRTPVKGPFSADFRWVTLPEGPHGPIRLTEAQAAVFEALWSFKGEPRTADQIMRRAGLNSDKPIDVFKVKARDKGKPEAEGPLFAYRALVVVQGRQGLYSIRQAPPLRSAASQP
;
A
#
# COMPACT_ATOMS: atom_id res chain seq x y z
N MET A 1 31.65 -5.99 2.13
CA MET A 1 30.36 -5.27 2.27
C MET A 1 29.58 -5.24 0.94
N PRO A 2 28.97 -6.35 0.47
CA PRO A 2 28.33 -6.36 -0.86
C PRO A 2 26.87 -5.88 -0.88
N ALA A 3 26.19 -5.81 0.27
CA ALA A 3 24.74 -5.63 0.32
C ALA A 3 24.23 -4.19 0.13
N LEU A 4 25.11 -3.17 0.25
CA LEU A 4 24.74 -1.76 0.09
C LEU A 4 25.03 -1.20 -1.31
N GLY A 5 25.35 -2.05 -2.30
CA GLY A 5 26.12 -1.77 -3.53
C GLY A 5 25.69 -0.61 -4.45
N GLN A 6 24.65 0.16 -4.11
CA GLN A 6 24.27 1.42 -4.76
C GLN A 6 23.64 2.46 -3.81
N ALA A 7 23.32 2.07 -2.56
CA ALA A 7 22.70 2.95 -1.57
C ALA A 7 23.70 3.94 -0.96
N VAL A 8 24.99 3.60 -1.01
CA VAL A 8 26.08 4.41 -0.49
C VAL A 8 27.12 4.62 -1.58
N LYS A 9 27.65 5.83 -1.64
CA LYS A 9 28.76 6.22 -2.52
C LYS A 9 29.98 6.59 -1.69
N PRO A 10 31.20 6.28 -2.16
CA PRO A 10 32.41 6.84 -1.56
C PRO A 10 32.29 8.36 -1.50
N THR A 11 32.70 8.92 -0.37
CA THR A 11 32.79 10.36 -0.17
C THR A 11 34.13 10.70 0.45
N THR A 12 34.43 11.98 0.55
CA THR A 12 35.63 12.49 1.20
C THR A 12 35.16 13.22 2.45
N LEU A 13 35.19 12.54 3.59
CA LEU A 13 35.08 13.20 4.89
C LEU A 13 36.46 13.63 5.37
N ASP A 14 36.46 14.59 6.29
CA ASP A 14 37.64 14.96 7.06
C ASP A 14 38.20 13.72 7.78
N GLN A 15 39.29 13.18 7.25
CA GLN A 15 39.98 11.98 7.75
C GLN A 15 40.59 12.16 9.15
N ARG A 16 40.44 13.35 9.75
CA ARG A 16 40.83 13.60 11.14
C ARG A 16 39.90 12.93 12.15
N PHE A 17 38.67 12.55 11.79
CA PHE A 17 37.71 11.97 12.73
C PHE A 17 36.89 10.83 12.12
N LEU A 18 36.59 9.79 12.91
CA LEU A 18 35.71 8.67 12.54
C LEU A 18 34.89 8.19 13.73
N LEU A 19 33.85 7.38 13.48
CA LEU A 19 33.17 6.62 14.55
C LEU A 19 34.07 5.48 14.99
N CYS A 20 34.33 5.35 16.29
CA CYS A 20 35.19 4.31 16.86
C CYS A 20 34.85 2.94 16.24
N PRO A 21 35.80 2.24 15.57
CA PRO A 21 35.50 1.00 14.85
C PRO A 21 34.96 -0.12 15.76
N TYR A 22 35.37 -0.09 17.04
CA TYR A 22 34.96 -1.07 18.03
C TYR A 22 33.50 -0.89 18.50
N CYS A 23 33.12 0.29 19.01
CA CYS A 23 31.77 0.50 19.59
C CYS A 23 30.79 1.18 18.65
N GLN A 24 31.27 1.86 17.60
CA GLN A 24 30.48 2.63 16.63
C GLN A 24 29.60 3.74 17.22
N GLN A 25 29.87 4.17 18.46
CA GLN A 25 29.06 5.15 19.19
C GLN A 25 29.73 6.51 19.32
N HIS A 26 31.05 6.53 19.52
CA HIS A 26 31.81 7.76 19.78
C HIS A 26 32.59 8.21 18.56
N ARG A 27 32.50 9.50 18.22
CA ARG A 27 33.35 10.13 17.22
C ARG A 27 34.73 10.41 17.83
N ALA A 28 35.75 9.73 17.35
CA ALA A 28 37.12 9.84 17.84
C ALA A 28 38.03 10.47 16.78
N GLN A 29 39.02 11.22 17.25
CA GLN A 29 40.07 11.74 16.38
C GLN A 29 41.01 10.60 15.96
N VAL A 30 41.57 10.70 14.76
CA VAL A 30 42.51 9.73 14.21
C VAL A 30 43.92 10.30 14.27
N TRP A 31 44.86 9.49 14.76
CA TRP A 31 46.28 9.78 14.78
C TRP A 31 47.01 8.77 13.90
N GLY A 32 47.95 9.25 13.09
CA GLY A 32 48.88 8.40 12.35
C GLY A 32 50.07 8.03 13.22
N ASP A 33 50.49 6.77 13.18
CA ASP A 33 51.66 6.29 13.92
C ASP A 33 53.00 6.51 13.17
N GLY A 34 52.95 7.13 11.99
CA GLY A 34 54.10 7.39 11.13
C GLY A 34 54.66 6.16 10.38
N ARG A 35 54.14 4.95 10.64
CA ARG A 35 54.55 3.68 10.00
C ARG A 35 53.45 3.07 9.13
N GLY A 36 52.45 3.86 8.77
CA GLY A 36 51.31 3.46 7.95
C GLY A 36 50.12 2.93 8.75
N GLY A 37 50.23 2.80 10.07
CA GLY A 37 49.12 2.50 10.96
C GLY A 37 48.39 3.76 11.41
N ARG A 38 47.13 3.58 11.77
CA ARG A 38 46.25 4.64 12.29
C ARG A 38 45.59 4.13 13.57
N THR A 39 45.44 5.01 14.55
CA THR A 39 44.78 4.70 15.81
C THR A 39 43.82 5.82 16.16
N CYS A 40 42.68 5.48 16.74
CA CYS A 40 41.77 6.44 17.36
C CYS A 40 41.66 6.16 18.87
N HIS A 41 41.34 7.18 19.65
CA HIS A 41 41.17 7.08 21.10
C HIS A 41 39.71 7.34 21.43
N CYS A 42 39.00 6.26 21.73
CA CYS A 42 37.61 6.30 22.18
C CYS A 42 37.57 6.52 23.70
N PRO A 43 36.73 7.41 24.23
CA PRO A 43 36.60 7.61 25.68
C PRO A 43 36.17 6.34 26.43
N GLU A 44 35.44 5.43 25.77
CA GLU A 44 34.98 4.17 26.38
C GLU A 44 35.83 2.96 26.00
N CYS A 45 36.46 2.94 24.81
CA CYS A 45 37.21 1.79 24.32
C CYS A 45 38.74 1.95 24.43
N GLY A 46 39.24 3.14 24.77
CA GLY A 46 40.67 3.43 24.74
C GLY A 46 41.25 3.49 23.32
N PRO A 47 42.54 3.16 23.13
CA PRO A 47 43.18 3.12 21.82
C PRO A 47 42.63 1.97 20.95
N VAL A 48 42.12 2.30 19.77
CA VAL A 48 41.57 1.35 18.80
C VAL A 48 42.28 1.53 17.46
N SER A 49 42.82 0.44 16.91
CA SER A 49 43.44 0.41 15.58
C SER A 49 42.39 0.69 14.49
N VAL A 50 42.78 1.48 13.51
CA VAL A 50 41.92 1.93 12.41
C VAL A 50 42.42 1.31 11.12
N ALA A 51 41.62 0.44 10.51
CA ALA A 51 41.90 -0.14 9.21
C ALA A 51 41.62 0.86 8.07
N ALA A 52 42.12 0.56 6.87
CA ALA A 52 41.85 1.39 5.69
C ALA A 52 40.34 1.47 5.37
N ASP A 53 39.62 0.37 5.60
CA ASP A 53 38.17 0.30 5.39
C ASP A 53 37.39 1.14 6.43
N ASP A 54 37.90 1.30 7.65
CA ASP A 54 37.29 2.17 8.67
C ASP A 54 37.36 3.66 8.30
N MET A 55 38.30 3.99 7.40
CA MET A 55 38.51 5.32 6.85
C MET A 55 37.73 5.55 5.55
N ALA A 56 37.09 4.50 5.02
CA ALA A 56 36.22 4.62 3.85
C ALA A 56 34.99 5.44 4.26
N ALA A 57 35.04 6.74 3.96
CA ALA A 57 33.89 7.58 4.14
C ALA A 57 32.84 7.21 3.08
N LEU A 58 31.69 6.74 3.55
CA LEU A 58 30.54 6.41 2.72
C LEU A 58 29.47 7.46 2.99
N ALA A 59 29.01 8.13 1.94
CA ALA A 59 27.83 8.97 1.98
C ALA A 59 26.64 8.18 1.43
N LEU A 60 25.45 8.46 1.93
CA LEU A 60 24.22 7.99 1.30
C LEU A 60 24.14 8.59 -0.12
N ASP A 61 23.81 7.75 -1.10
CA ASP A 61 23.46 8.25 -2.44
C ASP A 61 22.01 8.74 -2.41
N GLU A 62 21.85 10.05 -2.27
CA GLU A 62 20.54 10.70 -2.18
C GLU A 62 19.75 10.65 -3.49
N ASP A 63 20.42 10.60 -4.64
CA ASP A 63 19.76 10.41 -5.93
C ASP A 63 19.18 9.00 -6.03
N TRP A 64 19.98 8.01 -5.61
CA TRP A 64 19.51 6.63 -5.50
C TRP A 64 18.34 6.52 -4.51
N LEU A 65 18.46 7.08 -3.30
CA LEU A 65 17.42 7.00 -2.27
C LEU A 65 16.11 7.60 -2.77
N ARG A 66 16.15 8.82 -3.32
CA ARG A 66 14.96 9.51 -3.85
C ARG A 66 14.28 8.70 -4.96
N ARG A 67 15.05 8.15 -5.90
CA ARG A 67 14.52 7.30 -6.98
C ARG A 67 13.86 6.03 -6.42
N LYS A 68 14.51 5.34 -5.48
CA LYS A 68 13.99 4.08 -4.92
C LYS A 68 12.77 4.31 -4.04
N LEU A 69 12.72 5.37 -3.24
CA LEU A 69 11.53 5.73 -2.46
C LEU A 69 10.32 6.05 -3.36
N ARG A 70 10.54 6.76 -4.47
CA ARG A 70 9.48 7.01 -5.45
C ARG A 70 8.91 5.72 -6.05
N LEU A 71 9.79 4.78 -6.43
CA LEU A 71 9.37 3.47 -6.90
C LEU A 71 8.58 2.71 -5.81
N ALA A 72 9.09 2.70 -4.57
CA ALA A 72 8.44 2.03 -3.44
C ALA A 72 7.02 2.56 -3.16
N LEU A 73 6.80 3.86 -3.37
CA LEU A 73 5.51 4.52 -3.16
C LEU A 73 4.63 4.63 -4.41
N SER A 74 5.06 4.01 -5.52
CA SER A 74 4.36 4.08 -6.81
C SER A 74 4.09 5.53 -7.28
N ILE A 75 5.05 6.43 -7.04
CA ILE A 75 4.99 7.81 -7.53
C ILE A 75 5.31 7.81 -9.02
N GLU A 76 4.48 8.46 -9.82
CA GLU A 76 4.61 8.47 -11.27
C GLU A 76 5.89 9.17 -11.72
N SER A 77 6.52 8.69 -12.78
CA SER A 77 7.79 9.25 -13.28
C SER A 77 7.66 10.67 -13.81
N ARG A 78 6.46 11.10 -14.21
CA ARG A 78 6.17 12.46 -14.67
C ARG A 78 6.26 13.52 -13.57
N ASP A 79 6.12 13.11 -12.31
CA ASP A 79 6.26 14.03 -11.19
C ASP A 79 7.74 14.40 -11.04
N GLY A 80 8.08 15.69 -11.02
CA GLY A 80 9.45 16.13 -10.73
C GLY A 80 9.88 15.81 -9.30
N ILE A 81 11.18 15.95 -9.02
CA ILE A 81 11.68 16.09 -7.65
C ILE A 81 12.01 17.56 -7.44
N ASP A 82 11.32 18.21 -6.52
CA ASP A 82 11.53 19.64 -6.22
C ASP A 82 12.42 19.76 -4.98
N ALA A 83 13.56 20.44 -5.10
CA ALA A 83 14.39 20.77 -3.95
C ALA A 83 13.77 21.98 -3.22
N LEU A 84 13.40 21.81 -1.95
CA LEU A 84 12.75 22.86 -1.17
C LEU A 84 13.74 23.65 -0.30
N GLY A 85 14.91 23.07 -0.01
CA GLY A 85 16.02 23.66 0.72
C GLY A 85 16.73 22.64 1.63
N ASP A 86 18.03 22.84 1.90
CA ASP A 86 18.83 22.20 2.97
C ASP A 86 18.46 20.76 3.39
N GLY A 87 18.39 19.84 2.42
CA GLY A 87 18.11 18.43 2.70
C GLY A 87 16.63 18.07 2.81
N VAL A 88 15.75 18.90 2.22
CA VAL A 88 14.31 18.68 2.08
C VAL A 88 13.92 18.68 0.60
N TRP A 89 13.19 17.65 0.18
CA TRP A 89 12.74 17.45 -1.20
C TRP A 89 11.27 17.04 -1.26
N ARG A 90 10.54 17.56 -2.25
CA ARG A 90 9.27 16.98 -2.68
C ARG A 90 9.56 15.86 -3.67
N LEU A 91 9.04 14.66 -3.40
CA LEU A 91 9.24 13.48 -4.23
C LEU A 91 8.18 13.29 -5.30
N GLY A 92 7.09 14.05 -5.27
CA GLY A 92 5.91 13.89 -6.15
C GLY A 92 4.68 13.49 -5.34
N ASP A 93 3.64 13.01 -6.01
CA ASP A 93 2.39 12.65 -5.37
C ASP A 93 2.18 11.13 -5.36
N SER A 94 1.87 10.58 -4.19
CA SER A 94 1.51 9.17 -4.03
C SER A 94 0.05 9.07 -3.61
N ARG A 95 -0.80 8.46 -4.43
CA ARG A 95 -2.25 8.34 -4.17
C ARG A 95 -2.90 9.70 -3.87
N CYS A 96 -2.60 10.73 -4.69
CA CYS A 96 -3.08 12.11 -4.53
C CYS A 96 -2.61 12.82 -3.24
N SER A 97 -1.60 12.29 -2.56
CA SER A 97 -0.99 12.91 -1.38
C SER A 97 0.45 13.31 -1.68
N PRO A 98 0.86 14.57 -1.45
CA PRO A 98 2.22 15.01 -1.70
C PRO A 98 3.18 14.31 -0.73
N VAL A 99 4.32 13.86 -1.26
CA VAL A 99 5.35 13.15 -0.50
C VAL A 99 6.58 14.04 -0.34
N LEU A 100 6.97 14.27 0.90
CA LEU A 100 8.16 15.02 1.30
C LEU A 100 9.21 14.05 1.85
N LEU A 101 10.47 14.23 1.48
CA LEU A 101 11.62 13.58 2.10
C LEU A 101 12.46 14.65 2.80
N ALA A 102 12.80 14.45 4.07
CA ALA A 102 13.75 15.30 4.77
C ALA A 102 14.82 14.47 5.50
N ARG A 103 16.05 14.99 5.54
CA ARG A 103 17.16 14.37 6.29
C ARG A 103 16.92 14.35 7.79
N ASP A 104 16.23 15.36 8.31
CA ASP A 104 16.03 15.58 9.74
C ASP A 104 14.60 16.04 10.01
N LEU A 105 13.93 15.34 10.91
CA LEU A 105 12.60 15.66 11.40
C LEU A 105 12.56 17.04 12.08
N ILE A 106 13.60 17.40 12.83
CA ILE A 106 13.69 18.65 13.59
C ILE A 106 13.64 19.87 12.65
N ARG A 107 14.16 19.74 11.43
CA ARG A 107 14.11 20.84 10.46
C ARG A 107 12.67 21.19 10.08
N LEU A 108 11.83 20.19 9.87
CA LEU A 108 10.42 20.41 9.52
C LEU A 108 9.62 21.01 10.68
N TRP A 109 10.01 20.74 11.92
CA TRP A 109 9.43 21.41 13.08
C TRP A 109 9.83 22.88 13.20
N ARG A 110 11.09 23.20 12.91
CA ARG A 110 11.59 24.59 12.95
C ARG A 110 11.02 25.44 11.82
N GLU A 111 10.72 24.84 10.68
CA GLU A 111 10.26 25.54 9.48
C GLU A 111 9.01 24.88 8.88
N PRO A 112 7.85 24.97 9.55
CA PRO A 112 6.62 24.31 9.10
C PRO A 112 6.10 24.85 7.76
N ALA A 113 6.51 26.06 7.36
CA ALA A 113 6.17 26.65 6.06
C ALA A 113 6.61 25.78 4.86
N LEU A 114 7.61 24.90 5.04
CA LEU A 114 8.00 23.92 4.01
C LEU A 114 6.89 22.92 3.68
N LEU A 115 6.03 22.59 4.65
CA LEU A 115 4.88 21.72 4.44
C LEU A 115 3.79 22.44 3.63
N ASP A 116 3.59 23.73 3.87
CA ASP A 116 2.55 24.49 3.19
C ASP A 116 2.86 24.74 1.71
N ARG A 117 4.16 24.81 1.36
CA ARG A 117 4.62 24.92 -0.04
C ARG A 117 4.23 23.72 -0.92
N VAL A 118 3.98 22.56 -0.32
CA VAL A 118 3.63 21.33 -1.05
C VAL A 118 2.19 20.89 -0.82
N ARG A 119 1.43 21.64 -0.02
CA ARG A 119 0.08 21.26 0.39
C ARG A 119 -0.87 21.32 -0.80
N VAL A 120 -1.65 20.26 -0.98
CA VAL A 120 -2.73 20.17 -1.97
C VAL A 120 -4.06 20.16 -1.22
N ALA A 121 -5.07 20.85 -1.75
CA ALA A 121 -6.39 20.90 -1.13
C ALA A 121 -6.97 19.49 -0.95
N GLY A 122 -7.32 19.13 0.29
CA GLY A 122 -7.94 17.83 0.63
C GLY A 122 -6.97 16.65 0.76
N GLY A 123 -5.66 16.82 0.51
CA GLY A 123 -4.65 15.76 0.65
C GLY A 123 -3.82 15.91 1.92
N ALA A 124 -3.63 14.81 2.67
CA ALA A 124 -2.64 14.77 3.75
C ALA A 124 -1.22 14.77 3.16
N ILE A 125 -0.28 15.45 3.82
CA ILE A 125 1.12 15.45 3.39
C ILE A 125 1.81 14.24 4.00
N ARG A 126 2.48 13.41 3.18
CA ARG A 126 3.31 12.31 3.67
C ARG A 126 4.75 12.76 3.85
N VAL A 127 5.30 12.60 5.04
CA VAL A 127 6.65 13.03 5.37
C VAL A 127 7.51 11.82 5.69
N ILE A 128 8.60 11.65 4.94
CA ILE A 128 9.60 10.61 5.14
C ILE A 128 10.82 11.24 5.80
N THR A 129 11.21 10.74 6.97
CA THR A 129 12.46 11.10 7.64
C THR A 129 13.06 9.88 8.34
N PRO A 130 14.37 9.88 8.64
CA PRO A 130 14.90 9.02 9.69
C PRO A 130 14.17 9.29 11.01
N LYS A 131 14.08 8.27 11.85
CA LYS A 131 13.44 8.31 13.17
C LYS A 131 14.45 8.77 14.21
N PRO A 132 14.27 9.96 14.82
CA PRO A 132 15.10 10.37 15.94
C PRO A 132 14.89 9.41 17.12
N ARG A 133 15.98 9.04 17.82
CA ARG A 133 15.95 8.07 18.93
C ARG A 133 14.93 8.39 20.02
N GLU A 134 14.68 9.67 20.25
CA GLU A 134 13.84 10.19 21.34
C GLU A 134 12.38 10.41 20.93
N THR A 135 12.08 10.43 19.63
CA THR A 135 10.73 10.72 19.14
C THR A 135 9.87 9.47 19.16
N ARG A 136 8.78 9.50 19.95
CA ARG A 136 7.74 8.47 19.98
C ARG A 136 6.40 9.05 19.53
N GLY A 137 5.61 8.28 18.78
CA GLY A 137 4.28 8.69 18.31
C GLY A 137 4.29 9.47 16.99
N ALA A 138 3.22 10.22 16.73
CA ALA A 138 3.06 11.03 15.52
C ALA A 138 3.59 12.47 15.78
N PRO A 139 4.72 12.87 15.17
CA PRO A 139 5.42 14.12 15.47
C PRO A 139 4.79 15.36 14.81
N PHE A 140 3.76 15.19 14.00
CA PHE A 140 3.11 16.29 13.28
C PHE A 140 1.63 16.39 13.66
N GLY A 141 1.07 17.58 13.45
CA GLY A 141 -0.35 17.84 13.61
C GLY A 141 -1.23 17.17 12.53
N PRO A 142 -2.55 17.36 12.60
CA PRO A 142 -3.50 16.77 11.65
C PRO A 142 -3.17 17.17 10.21
N GLY A 143 -3.40 16.24 9.28
CA GLY A 143 -3.12 16.44 7.85
C GLY A 143 -1.67 16.23 7.45
N VAL A 144 -0.83 15.69 8.34
CA VAL A 144 0.52 15.24 8.02
C VAL A 144 0.73 13.81 8.53
N GLU A 145 0.98 12.90 7.60
CA GLU A 145 1.29 11.51 7.88
C GLU A 145 2.81 11.34 7.95
N TRP A 146 3.33 10.85 9.08
CA TRP A 146 4.75 10.55 9.22
C TRP A 146 5.06 9.11 8.82
N LEU A 147 5.98 8.96 7.87
CA LEU A 147 6.51 7.70 7.37
C LEU A 147 7.99 7.57 7.77
N ALA A 148 8.25 7.25 9.04
CA ALA A 148 9.60 6.98 9.52
C ALA A 148 10.29 5.90 8.67
N LEU A 149 11.50 6.18 8.18
CA LEU A 149 12.23 5.29 7.27
C LEU A 149 12.38 3.88 7.84
N GLU A 150 12.73 3.80 9.11
CA GLU A 150 13.04 2.58 9.86
C GLU A 150 11.79 1.72 10.12
N ASP A 151 10.61 2.34 10.18
CA ASP A 151 9.36 1.64 10.48
C ASP A 151 8.55 1.32 9.21
N ARG A 152 8.69 2.13 8.16
CA ARG A 152 7.83 2.08 6.95
C ARG A 152 8.54 1.60 5.70
N PHE A 153 9.86 1.40 5.72
CA PHE A 153 10.59 0.99 4.53
C PHE A 153 11.60 -0.11 4.83
N ALA A 154 11.60 -1.14 3.99
CA ALA A 154 12.56 -2.23 4.05
C ALA A 154 13.60 -2.09 2.93
N PHE A 155 14.88 -2.25 3.27
CA PHE A 155 16.00 -2.22 2.32
C PHE A 155 16.46 -3.64 2.03
N TYR A 156 16.35 -4.08 0.78
CA TYR A 156 16.78 -5.42 0.37
C TYR A 156 17.25 -5.44 -1.08
N GLY A 157 18.32 -6.19 -1.37
CA GLY A 157 18.76 -6.47 -2.75
C GLY A 157 18.99 -5.25 -3.63
N GLY A 158 19.43 -4.11 -3.08
CA GLY A 158 19.57 -2.85 -3.84
C GLY A 158 18.24 -2.16 -4.19
N GLY A 159 17.16 -2.49 -3.48
CA GLY A 159 15.85 -1.86 -3.58
C GLY A 159 15.32 -1.41 -2.23
N ILE A 160 14.23 -0.64 -2.29
CA ILE A 160 13.42 -0.22 -1.14
C ILE A 160 12.00 -0.67 -1.43
N SER A 161 11.30 -1.18 -0.43
CA SER A 161 9.86 -1.31 -0.51
C SER A 161 9.14 -0.76 0.70
N PHE A 162 7.88 -0.40 0.48
CA PHE A 162 7.05 0.28 1.43
C PHE A 162 6.23 -0.72 2.24
N ILE A 163 6.31 -0.59 3.56
CA ILE A 163 5.53 -1.34 4.53
C ILE A 163 4.31 -0.49 4.85
N ALA A 164 3.19 -0.80 4.18
CA ALA A 164 1.93 -0.13 4.47
C ALA A 164 1.54 -0.37 5.94
N PRO A 165 0.95 0.63 6.63
CA PRO A 165 0.30 0.37 7.91
C PRO A 165 -0.69 -0.78 7.77
N THR A 166 -0.50 -1.82 8.59
CA THR A 166 -1.53 -2.83 8.83
C THR A 166 -2.73 -2.12 9.43
N GLY A 167 -3.68 -1.73 8.60
CA GLY A 167 -4.84 -0.93 9.04
C GLY A 167 -5.51 -0.07 7.97
N GLU A 168 -4.98 0.06 6.75
CA GLU A 168 -5.70 0.81 5.71
C GLU A 168 -5.60 0.08 4.37
N PRO A 169 -6.74 -0.38 3.80
CA PRO A 169 -6.76 -0.91 2.45
C PRO A 169 -6.17 0.14 1.50
N PRO A 170 -5.41 -0.26 0.47
CA PRO A 170 -5.00 0.68 -0.56
C PRO A 170 -6.23 1.44 -1.05
N ALA A 171 -6.21 2.79 -0.98
CA ALA A 171 -7.18 3.63 -1.66
C ALA A 171 -7.41 3.05 -3.06
N PRO A 172 -8.67 2.79 -3.45
CA PRO A 172 -8.96 2.06 -4.66
C PRO A 172 -8.34 2.84 -5.82
N GLN A 173 -7.32 2.24 -6.45
CA GLN A 173 -7.19 2.37 -7.89
C GLN A 173 -8.60 2.14 -8.45
N ALA A 174 -9.01 2.88 -9.48
CA ALA A 174 -10.26 2.60 -10.18
C ALA A 174 -10.18 1.16 -10.72
N SER A 175 -10.48 0.21 -9.84
CA SER A 175 -10.66 -1.19 -10.13
C SER A 175 -11.74 -1.15 -11.18
N ASP A 176 -11.52 -1.85 -12.30
CA ASP A 176 -12.57 -2.05 -13.29
C ASP A 176 -13.88 -2.30 -12.52
N PRO A 177 -14.95 -1.52 -12.72
CA PRO A 177 -16.19 -1.65 -11.94
C PRO A 177 -16.80 -3.07 -12.04
N ARG A 178 -16.30 -3.90 -12.95
CA ARG A 178 -16.64 -5.32 -13.12
C ARG A 178 -15.82 -6.25 -12.23
N THR A 179 -14.82 -5.74 -11.52
CA THR A 179 -13.89 -6.52 -10.70
C THR A 179 -14.64 -7.16 -9.54
N PRO A 180 -14.59 -8.49 -9.39
CA PRO A 180 -15.22 -9.17 -8.27
C PRO A 180 -14.48 -8.84 -6.96
N VAL A 181 -15.15 -8.15 -6.03
CA VAL A 181 -14.61 -7.79 -4.70
C VAL A 181 -15.44 -8.36 -3.54
N LYS A 182 -16.68 -8.78 -3.80
CA LYS A 182 -17.59 -9.43 -2.85
C LYS A 182 -17.86 -10.85 -3.34
N GLY A 183 -16.87 -11.74 -3.26
CA GLY A 183 -16.95 -13.07 -3.89
C GLY A 183 -17.05 -12.93 -5.41
N PRO A 184 -18.05 -13.51 -6.11
CA PRO A 184 -18.21 -13.34 -7.55
C PRO A 184 -18.77 -11.97 -7.96
N PHE A 185 -19.11 -11.08 -7.02
CA PHE A 185 -19.79 -9.82 -7.29
C PHE A 185 -18.86 -8.60 -7.30
N SER A 186 -19.16 -7.63 -8.17
CA SER A 186 -18.59 -6.28 -8.09
C SER A 186 -18.97 -5.54 -6.81
N ALA A 187 -18.30 -4.43 -6.53
CA ALA A 187 -18.51 -3.65 -5.30
C ALA A 187 -19.98 -3.22 -5.12
N ASP A 188 -20.64 -2.89 -6.23
CA ASP A 188 -22.01 -2.42 -6.34
C ASP A 188 -23.02 -3.55 -6.70
N PHE A 189 -22.59 -4.81 -6.74
CA PHE A 189 -23.38 -5.96 -7.20
C PHE A 189 -23.95 -5.84 -8.62
N ARG A 190 -23.48 -4.88 -9.45
CA ARG A 190 -23.96 -4.72 -10.83
C ARG A 190 -23.35 -5.73 -11.79
N TRP A 191 -22.30 -6.43 -11.39
CA TRP A 191 -21.62 -7.44 -12.18
C TRP A 191 -21.41 -8.72 -11.39
N VAL A 192 -21.57 -9.86 -12.07
CA VAL A 192 -21.27 -11.20 -11.53
C VAL A 192 -20.28 -11.89 -12.45
N THR A 193 -19.19 -12.41 -11.89
CA THR A 193 -18.18 -13.19 -12.60
C THR A 193 -18.19 -14.63 -12.10
N LEU A 194 -18.52 -15.57 -12.98
CA LEU A 194 -18.57 -17.00 -12.67
C LEU A 194 -17.40 -17.73 -13.34
N PRO A 195 -16.72 -18.66 -12.65
CA PRO A 195 -15.53 -19.34 -13.19
C PRO A 195 -15.81 -20.23 -14.42
N GLU A 196 -17.06 -20.59 -14.71
CA GLU A 196 -17.43 -21.46 -15.85
C GLU A 196 -18.50 -20.86 -16.78
N GLY A 197 -18.59 -19.52 -16.85
CA GLY A 197 -19.58 -18.85 -17.69
C GLY A 197 -19.11 -18.62 -19.15
N PRO A 198 -19.93 -18.90 -20.18
CA PRO A 198 -19.55 -18.74 -21.59
C PRO A 198 -19.40 -17.28 -22.09
N HIS A 199 -19.64 -16.25 -21.26
CA HIS A 199 -19.86 -14.87 -21.74
C HIS A 199 -19.18 -13.74 -20.91
N GLY A 200 -18.18 -14.04 -20.08
CA GLY A 200 -17.52 -13.02 -19.27
C GLY A 200 -18.43 -12.44 -18.16
N PRO A 201 -18.12 -11.26 -17.60
CA PRO A 201 -18.90 -10.65 -16.52
C PRO A 201 -20.35 -10.38 -16.92
N ILE A 202 -21.29 -10.90 -16.13
CA ILE A 202 -22.73 -10.77 -16.36
C ILE A 202 -23.23 -9.49 -15.71
N ARG A 203 -23.86 -8.61 -16.50
CA ARG A 203 -24.46 -7.37 -15.99
C ARG A 203 -25.83 -7.65 -15.38
N LEU A 204 -26.05 -7.17 -14.16
CA LEU A 204 -27.33 -7.23 -13.45
C LEU A 204 -28.09 -5.90 -13.58
N THR A 205 -29.42 -5.96 -13.49
CA THR A 205 -30.28 -4.78 -13.26
C THR A 205 -30.24 -4.36 -11.79
N GLU A 206 -30.76 -3.17 -11.46
CA GLU A 206 -30.84 -2.68 -10.07
C GLU A 206 -31.59 -3.66 -9.16
N ALA A 207 -32.76 -4.11 -9.61
CA ALA A 207 -33.59 -5.04 -8.84
C ALA A 207 -32.86 -6.39 -8.62
N GLN A 208 -32.16 -6.90 -9.63
CA GLN A 208 -31.39 -8.15 -9.51
C GLN A 208 -30.19 -7.99 -8.56
N ALA A 209 -29.47 -6.87 -8.65
CA ALA A 209 -28.37 -6.55 -7.76
C ALA A 209 -28.83 -6.45 -6.30
N ALA A 210 -29.97 -5.79 -6.05
CA ALA A 210 -30.55 -5.65 -4.70
C ALA A 210 -30.90 -7.00 -4.07
N VAL A 211 -31.41 -7.96 -4.87
CA VAL A 211 -31.68 -9.32 -4.37
C VAL A 211 -30.38 -10.04 -3.98
N PHE A 212 -29.34 -9.95 -4.81
CA PHE A 212 -28.05 -10.56 -4.49
C PHE A 212 -27.34 -9.90 -3.32
N GLU A 213 -27.41 -8.57 -3.21
CA GLU A 213 -26.88 -7.84 -2.06
C GLU A 213 -27.60 -8.24 -0.77
N ALA A 214 -28.93 -8.35 -0.80
CA ALA A 214 -29.71 -8.83 0.34
C ALA A 214 -29.27 -10.24 0.75
N LEU A 215 -29.21 -11.19 -0.20
CA LEU A 215 -28.73 -12.55 0.04
C LEU A 215 -27.30 -12.60 0.60
N TRP A 216 -26.39 -11.80 0.03
CA TRP A 216 -24.99 -11.72 0.45
C TRP A 216 -24.84 -11.16 1.87
N SER A 217 -25.67 -10.17 2.23
CA SER A 217 -25.61 -9.54 3.55
C SER A 217 -25.91 -10.51 4.71
N PHE A 218 -26.61 -11.61 4.44
CA PHE A 218 -26.85 -12.69 5.40
C PHE A 218 -25.70 -13.69 5.52
N LYS A 219 -24.58 -13.48 4.81
CA LYS A 219 -23.34 -14.27 4.91
C LYS A 219 -23.54 -15.78 4.75
N GLY A 220 -24.50 -16.18 3.91
CA GLY A 220 -24.81 -17.60 3.64
C GLY A 220 -25.82 -18.23 4.59
N GLU A 221 -26.32 -17.51 5.61
CA GLU A 221 -27.40 -18.00 6.46
C GLU A 221 -28.71 -18.14 5.66
N PRO A 222 -29.44 -19.27 5.80
CA PRO A 222 -30.72 -19.46 5.14
C PRO A 222 -31.78 -18.46 5.62
N ARG A 223 -32.44 -17.77 4.69
CA ARG A 223 -33.50 -16.79 4.96
C ARG A 223 -34.76 -17.06 4.15
N THR A 224 -35.90 -16.59 4.65
CA THR A 224 -37.17 -16.69 3.93
C THR A 224 -37.20 -15.70 2.76
N ALA A 225 -38.01 -16.00 1.74
CA ALA A 225 -38.22 -15.09 0.60
C ALA A 225 -38.61 -13.68 1.08
N ASP A 226 -39.59 -13.57 1.98
CA ASP A 226 -40.05 -12.30 2.53
C ASP A 226 -38.93 -11.48 3.17
N GLN A 227 -38.04 -12.10 3.95
CA GLN A 227 -36.90 -11.40 4.57
C GLN A 227 -35.94 -10.84 3.53
N ILE A 228 -35.68 -11.59 2.46
CA ILE A 228 -34.79 -11.17 1.38
C ILE A 228 -35.43 -10.04 0.58
N MET A 229 -36.69 -10.20 0.19
CA MET A 229 -37.41 -9.24 -0.66
C MET A 229 -37.65 -7.92 0.05
N ARG A 230 -38.03 -7.97 1.34
CA ARG A 230 -38.18 -6.77 2.17
C ARG A 230 -36.86 -6.03 2.35
N ARG A 231 -35.74 -6.75 2.46
CA ARG A 231 -34.41 -6.14 2.55
C ARG A 231 -33.92 -5.58 1.21
N ALA A 232 -34.28 -6.22 0.10
CA ALA A 232 -34.03 -5.72 -1.25
C ALA A 232 -34.93 -4.53 -1.64
N GLY A 233 -35.93 -4.18 -0.82
CA GLY A 233 -36.89 -3.11 -1.12
C GLY A 233 -37.85 -3.47 -2.26
N LEU A 234 -38.12 -4.76 -2.47
CA LEU A 234 -38.91 -5.26 -3.60
C LEU A 234 -40.19 -5.96 -3.11
N ASN A 235 -41.27 -5.77 -3.87
CA ASN A 235 -42.60 -6.32 -3.54
C ASN A 235 -42.91 -7.64 -4.26
N SER A 236 -41.91 -8.34 -4.83
CA SER A 236 -42.16 -9.65 -5.45
C SER A 236 -42.17 -10.76 -4.39
N ASP A 237 -42.96 -11.79 -4.62
CA ASP A 237 -43.13 -12.89 -3.65
C ASP A 237 -41.89 -13.79 -3.55
N LYS A 238 -41.16 -13.97 -4.66
CA LYS A 238 -39.99 -14.85 -4.71
C LYS A 238 -38.78 -14.15 -5.33
N PRO A 239 -37.57 -14.36 -4.77
CA PRO A 239 -36.33 -13.80 -5.34
C PRO A 239 -36.14 -14.14 -6.83
N ILE A 240 -36.48 -15.36 -7.26
CA ILE A 240 -36.33 -15.80 -8.65
C ILE A 240 -37.20 -15.02 -9.66
N ASP A 241 -38.29 -14.39 -9.21
CA ASP A 241 -39.21 -13.68 -10.10
C ASP A 241 -38.55 -12.46 -10.77
N VAL A 242 -37.59 -11.86 -10.07
CA VAL A 242 -36.78 -10.72 -10.54
C VAL A 242 -35.80 -11.14 -11.66
N PHE A 243 -35.52 -12.45 -11.78
CA PHE A 243 -34.60 -13.02 -12.76
C PHE A 243 -35.31 -13.70 -13.93
N LYS A 244 -36.65 -13.74 -13.95
CA LYS A 244 -37.40 -14.36 -15.04
C LYS A 244 -37.19 -13.60 -16.36
N VAL A 245 -36.73 -14.32 -17.37
CA VAL A 245 -36.57 -13.78 -18.73
C VAL A 245 -37.95 -13.66 -19.38
N LYS A 246 -38.27 -12.45 -19.87
CA LYS A 246 -39.52 -12.20 -20.59
C LYS A 246 -39.47 -12.88 -21.96
N ALA A 247 -40.63 -13.34 -22.47
CA ALA A 247 -40.70 -14.06 -23.75
C ALA A 247 -40.07 -13.31 -24.94
N ARG A 248 -40.16 -11.97 -24.93
CA ARG A 248 -39.57 -11.08 -25.94
C ARG A 248 -38.03 -11.00 -25.92
N ASP A 249 -37.41 -11.42 -24.81
CA ASP A 249 -35.98 -11.31 -24.55
C ASP A 249 -35.30 -12.71 -24.50
N LYS A 250 -36.07 -13.76 -24.83
CA LYS A 250 -35.60 -15.15 -24.90
C LYS A 250 -34.58 -15.29 -26.05
N GLY A 251 -33.45 -15.95 -25.78
CA GLY A 251 -32.35 -16.13 -26.73
C GLY A 251 -31.31 -15.01 -26.74
N LYS A 252 -31.49 -13.95 -25.93
CA LYS A 252 -30.46 -12.91 -25.74
C LYS A 252 -29.53 -13.28 -24.58
N PRO A 253 -28.22 -13.46 -24.80
CA PRO A 253 -27.28 -13.82 -23.73
C PRO A 253 -27.29 -12.84 -22.55
N GLU A 254 -27.49 -11.53 -22.83
CA GLU A 254 -27.57 -10.48 -21.82
C GLU A 254 -28.79 -10.62 -20.89
N ALA A 255 -29.90 -11.17 -21.39
CA ALA A 255 -31.11 -11.38 -20.59
C ALA A 255 -31.09 -12.71 -19.83
N GLU A 256 -30.43 -13.73 -20.38
CA GLU A 256 -30.35 -15.06 -19.77
C GLU A 256 -29.23 -15.19 -18.73
N GLY A 257 -28.16 -14.39 -18.86
CA GLY A 257 -27.03 -14.36 -17.93
C GLY A 257 -27.43 -14.19 -16.45
N PRO A 258 -28.26 -13.19 -16.09
CA PRO A 258 -28.70 -13.01 -14.70
C PRO A 258 -29.43 -14.23 -14.10
N LEU A 259 -30.28 -14.89 -14.90
CA LEU A 259 -30.99 -16.09 -14.47
C LEU A 259 -30.03 -17.27 -14.27
N PHE A 260 -29.04 -17.41 -15.15
CA PHE A 260 -27.98 -18.38 -15.01
C PHE A 260 -27.19 -18.16 -13.71
N ALA A 261 -26.78 -16.91 -13.44
CA ALA A 261 -26.07 -16.56 -12.21
C ALA A 261 -26.89 -16.85 -10.95
N TYR A 262 -28.19 -16.54 -10.98
CA TYR A 262 -29.10 -16.87 -9.87
C TYR A 262 -29.13 -18.37 -9.59
N ARG A 263 -29.28 -19.20 -10.63
CA ARG A 263 -29.32 -20.67 -10.49
C ARG A 263 -27.99 -21.26 -10.03
N ALA A 264 -26.87 -20.67 -10.43
CA ALA A 264 -25.54 -21.12 -10.02
C ALA A 264 -25.23 -20.79 -8.54
N LEU A 265 -25.66 -19.60 -8.08
CA LEU A 265 -25.25 -19.06 -6.78
C LEU A 265 -26.29 -19.27 -5.68
N VAL A 266 -27.59 -19.27 -5.98
CA VAL A 266 -28.65 -19.35 -4.96
C VAL A 266 -29.07 -20.79 -4.71
N VAL A 267 -28.93 -21.22 -3.46
CA VAL A 267 -29.42 -22.52 -2.96
C VAL A 267 -30.79 -22.33 -2.35
N VAL A 268 -31.73 -23.18 -2.77
CA VAL A 268 -33.10 -23.20 -2.26
C VAL A 268 -33.34 -24.51 -1.51
N GLN A 269 -33.70 -24.43 -0.24
CA GLN A 269 -34.10 -25.57 0.57
C GLN A 269 -35.61 -25.78 0.41
N GLY A 270 -36.00 -26.57 -0.59
CA GLY A 270 -37.37 -26.65 -1.10
C GLY A 270 -38.46 -27.01 -0.08
N ARG A 271 -38.15 -27.74 1.00
CA ARG A 271 -39.12 -28.07 2.05
C ARG A 271 -39.41 -26.94 3.05
N GLN A 272 -38.49 -25.98 3.18
CA GLN A 272 -38.57 -24.92 4.20
C GLN A 272 -38.72 -23.52 3.59
N GLY A 273 -38.64 -23.39 2.26
CA GLY A 273 -38.74 -22.08 1.59
C GLY A 273 -37.57 -21.14 1.94
N LEU A 274 -36.41 -21.71 2.30
CA LEU A 274 -35.23 -20.96 2.69
C LEU A 274 -34.26 -20.82 1.53
N TYR A 275 -33.66 -19.64 1.43
CA TYR A 275 -32.74 -19.24 0.39
C TYR A 275 -31.42 -18.81 1.04
N SER A 276 -30.32 -19.25 0.46
CA SER A 276 -28.97 -18.87 0.86
C SER A 276 -28.10 -18.75 -0.39
N ILE A 277 -27.02 -17.98 -0.30
CA ILE A 277 -26.04 -17.92 -1.39
C ILE A 277 -24.88 -18.87 -1.13
N ARG A 278 -24.45 -19.62 -2.16
CA ARG A 278 -23.20 -20.38 -2.12
C ARG A 278 -22.06 -19.38 -2.07
N GLN A 279 -21.28 -19.41 -1.00
CA GLN A 279 -20.00 -18.74 -1.00
C GLN A 279 -19.08 -19.53 -1.94
N ALA A 280 -18.78 -18.96 -3.11
CA ALA A 280 -17.75 -19.52 -3.97
C ALA A 280 -16.41 -19.44 -3.23
N PRO A 281 -15.53 -20.45 -3.34
CA PRO A 281 -14.18 -20.32 -2.83
C PRO A 281 -13.50 -19.11 -3.49
N PRO A 282 -12.61 -18.40 -2.78
CA PRO A 282 -11.89 -17.27 -3.37
C PRO A 282 -11.19 -17.72 -4.65
N LEU A 283 -11.38 -16.94 -5.73
CA LEU A 283 -10.67 -17.14 -6.99
C LEU A 283 -9.18 -17.21 -6.67
N ARG A 284 -8.57 -18.39 -6.86
CA ARG A 284 -7.12 -18.56 -6.70
C ARG A 284 -6.46 -17.53 -7.61
N SER A 285 -5.80 -16.54 -7.01
CA SER A 285 -4.87 -15.68 -7.72
C SER A 285 -3.89 -16.61 -8.43
N ALA A 286 -3.81 -16.51 -9.75
CA ALA A 286 -2.86 -17.29 -10.54
C ALA A 286 -1.46 -16.96 -10.02
N ALA A 287 -0.94 -17.84 -9.17
CA ALA A 287 0.46 -17.88 -8.83
C ALA A 287 1.17 -18.23 -10.14
N SER A 288 1.89 -17.25 -10.70
CA SER A 288 2.97 -17.54 -11.63
C SER A 288 3.92 -18.50 -10.92
N GLN A 289 3.93 -19.74 -11.40
CA GLN A 289 4.90 -20.78 -11.07
C GLN A 289 5.78 -21.00 -12.32
N PRO A 290 6.97 -21.58 -12.11
CA PRO A 290 8.28 -21.00 -12.46
C PRO A 290 8.66 -21.00 -13.95
#